data_AF-A0A7L1WWP6-F1
#
_entry.id   AF-A0A7L1WWP6-F1
#
_cell.length_a   1.000
_cell.length_b   1.000
_cell.length_c   1.000
_cell.angle_alpha   90.00
_cell.angle_beta   90.00
_cell.angle_gamma   90.00
#
_symmetry.space_group_name_H-M   'P 1'
#
loop_
_entity.id
_entity.type
_entity.pdbx_description
1 polymer ?
#
loop_
_entity_poly.entity_id
_entity_poly.type
_entity_poly.pdbx_seq_one_letter_code
_entity_poly.pdbx_strand_id
1 'polypeptide(L)'
;QCSPWKDNACCTANTSWEAHRDQSNLYNFNWNHCGVMPARCKRHFIQDTCLYECSPNLGPWIQQADSSWRRQRILHVPLCKEDCQEWWEDCRDALTCKENWHKGWNWATGRNRCPWGALCRPFSQVFPRPKDLCEKVWSSSFRYSPEPRGSGRCIQMWFDPAQGNPNVAVAKFYAGRRRSSPAQEEEEAPGSDPAVRALPWPVLLLLPLALLLLPAGAGGSG
;
A
#
# COMPACT_ATOMS: atom_id res chain seq x y z
N GLN A 1 -1.51 -19.15 14.99
CA GLN A 1 -2.26 -18.26 14.09
C GLN A 1 -2.02 -18.60 12.61
N CYS A 2 -0.81 -19.00 12.18
CA CYS A 2 -0.57 -19.38 10.77
C CYS A 2 -1.01 -20.82 10.39
N SER A 3 -1.51 -21.62 11.33
CA SER A 3 -1.96 -23.00 11.06
C SER A 3 -3.10 -23.15 10.04
N PRO A 4 -3.98 -22.16 9.78
CA PRO A 4 -4.99 -22.29 8.74
C PRO A 4 -4.44 -22.49 7.31
N TRP A 5 -3.16 -22.18 7.08
CA TRP A 5 -2.48 -22.39 5.79
C TRP A 5 -1.69 -23.71 5.70
N LYS A 6 -1.72 -24.57 6.74
CA LYS A 6 -0.83 -25.75 6.83
C LYS A 6 -0.86 -26.69 5.61
N ASP A 7 -2.00 -26.80 4.93
CA ASP A 7 -2.18 -27.75 3.82
C ASP A 7 -1.62 -27.22 2.49
N ASN A 8 -1.48 -25.90 2.36
CA ASN A 8 -0.87 -25.23 1.20
C ASN A 8 -0.41 -23.82 1.58
N ALA A 9 0.89 -23.68 1.88
CA ALA A 9 1.51 -22.43 2.32
C ALA A 9 2.73 -22.04 1.50
N CYS A 10 2.98 -20.75 1.38
CA CYS A 10 4.22 -20.18 0.85
C CYS A 10 5.31 -20.01 1.93
N CYS A 11 4.92 -20.00 3.20
CA CYS A 11 5.85 -19.80 4.32
C CYS A 11 6.47 -21.12 4.79
N THR A 12 7.59 -21.02 5.49
CA THR A 12 8.19 -22.16 6.20
C THR A 12 7.68 -22.25 7.65
N ALA A 13 7.90 -23.41 8.29
CA ALA A 13 7.64 -23.55 9.72
C ALA A 13 8.38 -22.49 10.57
N ASN A 14 9.65 -22.22 10.25
CA ASN A 14 10.44 -21.18 10.93
C ASN A 14 9.81 -19.79 10.75
N THR A 15 9.41 -19.43 9.52
CA THR A 15 8.72 -18.16 9.24
C THR A 15 7.46 -18.03 10.10
N SER A 16 6.63 -19.08 10.16
CA SER A 16 5.43 -19.06 10.98
C SER A 16 5.72 -18.89 12.47
N TRP A 17 6.81 -19.48 12.98
CA TRP A 17 7.22 -19.35 14.38
C TRP A 17 7.67 -17.93 14.68
N GLU A 18 8.52 -17.38 13.81
CA GLU A 18 9.05 -16.03 13.91
C GLU A 18 7.94 -14.97 13.78
N ALA A 19 6.87 -15.22 13.02
CA ALA A 19 5.72 -14.30 12.94
C ALA A 19 5.04 -14.01 14.30
N HIS A 20 5.21 -14.90 15.29
CA HIS A 20 4.60 -14.75 16.61
C HIS A 20 5.55 -14.12 17.66
N ARG A 21 6.82 -13.88 17.31
CA ARG A 21 7.82 -13.31 18.23
C ARG A 21 7.84 -11.78 18.14
N ASP A 22 7.86 -11.10 19.29
CA ASP A 22 7.96 -9.63 19.41
C ASP A 22 9.24 -9.06 18.80
N GLN A 23 10.26 -9.90 18.69
CA GLN A 23 11.60 -9.57 18.20
C GLN A 23 11.98 -10.53 17.10
N SER A 24 11.04 -10.73 16.18
CA SER A 24 11.17 -11.62 15.04
C SER A 24 12.33 -11.22 14.14
N ASN A 25 13.12 -12.20 13.71
CA ASN A 25 14.15 -11.99 12.70
C ASN A 25 13.59 -11.80 11.28
N LEU A 26 12.27 -11.95 11.07
CA LEU A 26 11.66 -11.72 9.75
C LEU A 26 11.91 -10.29 9.26
N TYR A 27 11.66 -9.32 10.13
CA TYR A 27 11.74 -7.90 9.79
C TYR A 27 12.42 -7.05 10.87
N ASN A 28 12.87 -7.66 11.98
CA ASN A 28 13.34 -6.95 13.17
C ASN A 28 12.34 -5.87 13.65
N PHE A 29 11.05 -6.10 13.42
CA PHE A 29 10.00 -5.13 13.67
C PHE A 29 9.52 -5.19 15.12
N ASN A 30 9.49 -4.03 15.76
CA ASN A 30 9.03 -3.81 17.11
C ASN A 30 7.57 -3.32 17.09
N TRP A 31 6.65 -4.22 17.48
CA TRP A 31 5.25 -3.88 17.69
C TRP A 31 5.05 -2.90 18.86
N ASN A 32 5.99 -2.87 19.81
CA ASN A 32 5.90 -2.08 21.05
C ASN A 32 6.62 -0.71 20.95
N HIS A 33 6.63 -0.08 19.77
CA HIS A 33 7.37 1.17 19.54
C HIS A 33 6.79 2.40 20.27
N CYS A 34 5.58 2.30 20.81
CA CYS A 34 4.91 3.32 21.63
C CYS A 34 4.46 2.78 23.01
N GLY A 35 5.15 1.75 23.52
CA GLY A 35 4.73 0.99 24.71
C GLY A 35 4.16 -0.38 24.34
N VAL A 36 3.74 -1.16 25.34
CA VAL A 36 3.25 -2.53 25.12
C VAL A 36 1.95 -2.52 24.31
N MET A 37 1.97 -3.14 23.14
CA MET A 37 0.78 -3.29 22.30
C MET A 37 -0.20 -4.29 22.96
N PRO A 38 -1.49 -3.95 23.10
CA PRO A 38 -2.49 -4.88 23.60
C PRO A 38 -2.55 -6.18 22.79
N ALA A 39 -2.67 -7.32 23.47
CA ALA A 39 -2.68 -8.64 22.82
C ALA A 39 -3.80 -8.77 21.75
N ARG A 40 -4.98 -8.18 22.01
CA ARG A 40 -6.11 -8.15 21.07
C ARG A 40 -5.79 -7.39 19.77
N CYS A 41 -4.93 -6.37 19.82
CA CYS A 41 -4.48 -5.63 18.65
C CYS A 41 -3.37 -6.41 17.94
N LYS A 42 -2.38 -6.89 18.70
CA LYS A 42 -1.20 -7.57 18.17
C LYS A 42 -1.52 -8.85 17.41
N ARG A 43 -2.55 -9.61 17.82
CA ARG A 43 -2.98 -10.81 17.08
C ARG A 43 -3.31 -10.50 15.61
N HIS A 44 -3.86 -9.33 15.30
CA HIS A 44 -4.17 -8.96 13.91
C HIS A 44 -2.91 -8.74 13.08
N PHE A 45 -1.88 -8.10 13.65
CA PHE A 45 -0.59 -7.95 12.98
C PHE A 45 0.14 -9.30 12.78
N ILE A 46 -0.02 -10.24 13.71
CA ILE A 46 0.48 -11.62 13.54
C ILE A 46 -0.29 -12.33 12.43
N GLN A 47 -1.62 -12.23 12.42
CA GLN A 47 -2.46 -12.86 11.39
C GLN A 47 -2.22 -12.26 10.00
N ASP A 48 -1.99 -10.95 9.92
CA ASP A 48 -1.55 -10.24 8.71
C ASP A 48 -0.21 -10.79 8.20
N THR A 49 0.77 -10.94 9.10
CA THR A 49 2.05 -11.58 8.76
C THR A 49 1.83 -13.00 8.24
N CYS A 50 0.97 -13.80 8.89
CA CYS A 50 0.65 -15.14 8.39
C CYS A 50 0.01 -15.10 6.99
N LEU A 51 -0.93 -14.18 6.74
CA LEU A 51 -1.56 -14.04 5.42
C LEU A 51 -0.52 -13.65 4.36
N TYR A 52 0.32 -12.66 4.64
CA TYR A 52 1.34 -12.16 3.73
C TYR A 52 2.40 -13.22 3.40
N GLU A 53 2.91 -13.91 4.42
CA GLU A 53 3.98 -14.89 4.26
C GLU A 53 3.47 -16.24 3.74
N CYS A 54 2.29 -16.68 4.17
CA CYS A 54 1.83 -18.05 3.95
C CYS A 54 0.81 -18.19 2.83
N SER A 55 0.06 -17.15 2.45
CA SER A 55 -1.07 -17.34 1.53
C SER A 55 -0.64 -17.56 0.07
N PRO A 56 -0.97 -18.72 -0.54
CA PRO A 56 -0.73 -18.94 -1.96
C PRO A 56 -1.79 -18.26 -2.85
N ASN A 57 -2.75 -17.53 -2.25
CA ASN A 57 -3.91 -16.99 -2.94
C ASN A 57 -3.84 -15.47 -3.17
N LEU A 58 -2.68 -14.85 -2.96
CA LEU A 58 -2.47 -13.42 -3.19
C LEU A 58 -1.96 -13.07 -4.60
N GLY A 59 -1.72 -14.09 -5.44
CA GLY A 59 -1.21 -13.96 -6.81
C GLY A 59 -1.84 -12.85 -7.65
N PRO A 60 -3.19 -12.67 -7.67
CA PRO A 60 -3.83 -11.61 -8.44
C PRO A 60 -3.46 -10.19 -8.04
N TRP A 61 -2.76 -9.97 -6.94
CA TRP A 61 -2.38 -8.64 -6.45
C TRP A 61 -0.87 -8.46 -6.30
N ILE A 62 -0.08 -9.45 -6.74
CA ILE A 62 1.37 -9.34 -6.77
C ILE A 62 1.78 -8.36 -7.88
N GLN A 63 2.63 -7.40 -7.53
CA GLN A 63 3.24 -6.42 -8.43
C GLN A 63 4.75 -6.36 -8.19
N GLN A 64 5.50 -5.89 -9.19
CA GLN A 64 6.94 -5.62 -9.01
C GLN A 64 7.15 -4.53 -7.96
N ALA A 65 8.19 -4.68 -7.16
CA ALA A 65 8.57 -3.72 -6.14
C ALA A 65 9.93 -3.11 -6.50
N ASP A 66 9.99 -1.79 -6.54
CA ASP A 66 11.25 -1.06 -6.65
C ASP A 66 11.91 -0.97 -5.26
N SER A 67 12.50 -2.08 -4.80
CA SER A 67 13.18 -2.14 -3.51
C SER A 67 14.33 -3.14 -3.49
N SER A 68 15.37 -2.86 -2.70
CA SER A 68 16.57 -3.70 -2.59
C SER A 68 16.33 -5.06 -1.90
N TRP A 69 15.26 -5.19 -1.11
CA TRP A 69 15.04 -6.36 -0.24
C TRP A 69 13.88 -7.27 -0.69
N ARG A 70 13.02 -6.80 -1.60
CA ARG A 70 11.97 -7.63 -2.22
C ARG A 70 11.81 -7.27 -3.70
N ARG A 71 11.69 -8.30 -4.54
CA ARG A 71 11.41 -8.14 -5.98
C ARG A 71 9.94 -7.85 -6.25
N GLN A 72 9.06 -8.39 -5.41
CA GLN A 72 7.61 -8.28 -5.58
C GLN A 72 6.94 -7.96 -4.25
N ARG A 73 5.74 -7.38 -4.32
CA ARG A 73 4.87 -7.16 -3.17
C ARG A 73 3.41 -7.29 -3.57
N ILE A 74 2.54 -7.40 -2.58
CA ILE A 74 1.10 -7.25 -2.79
C ILE A 74 0.72 -5.76 -2.80
N LEU A 75 -0.26 -5.42 -3.64
CA LEU A 75 -0.90 -4.11 -3.68
C LEU A 75 -2.40 -4.26 -3.93
N HIS A 76 -3.19 -3.52 -3.16
CA HIS A 76 -4.65 -3.42 -3.27
C HIS A 76 -5.40 -4.75 -3.13
N VAL A 77 -4.90 -5.65 -2.27
CA VAL A 77 -5.64 -6.87 -1.90
C VAL A 77 -6.97 -6.46 -1.24
N PRO A 78 -8.13 -6.90 -1.74
CA PRO A 78 -9.43 -6.49 -1.24
C PRO A 78 -9.72 -7.18 0.09
N LEU A 79 -9.31 -6.58 1.21
CA LEU A 79 -9.54 -7.15 2.54
C LEU A 79 -11.02 -7.04 2.89
N CYS A 80 -11.62 -8.12 3.41
CA CYS A 80 -13.03 -8.13 3.79
C CYS A 80 -13.35 -7.06 4.83
N LYS A 81 -14.59 -6.56 4.77
CA LYS A 81 -15.09 -5.50 5.64
C LYS A 81 -14.84 -5.82 7.11
N GLU A 82 -15.26 -7.00 7.56
CA GLU A 82 -15.20 -7.38 8.97
C GLU A 82 -13.77 -7.58 9.45
N ASP A 83 -12.87 -8.17 8.65
CA ASP A 83 -11.44 -8.30 8.99
C ASP A 83 -10.79 -6.95 9.24
N CYS A 84 -11.07 -5.95 8.40
CA CYS A 84 -10.53 -4.62 8.58
C CYS A 84 -11.14 -3.88 9.77
N GLN A 85 -12.47 -4.01 9.96
CA GLN A 85 -13.18 -3.39 11.08
C GLN A 85 -12.73 -3.94 12.43
N GLU A 86 -12.70 -5.25 12.59
CA GLU A 86 -12.28 -5.91 13.83
C GLU A 86 -10.80 -5.61 14.17
N TRP A 87 -9.92 -5.55 13.16
CA TRP A 87 -8.53 -5.16 13.36
C TRP A 87 -8.46 -3.73 13.94
N TRP A 88 -9.16 -2.79 13.32
CA TRP A 88 -9.17 -1.41 13.80
C TRP A 88 -9.78 -1.28 15.20
N GLU A 89 -10.91 -1.95 15.46
CA GLU A 89 -11.61 -1.91 16.74
C GLU A 89 -10.75 -2.44 17.88
N ASP A 90 -10.06 -3.56 17.68
CA ASP A 90 -9.17 -4.12 18.69
C ASP A 90 -7.93 -3.24 18.95
N CYS A 91 -7.51 -2.46 17.95
CA CYS A 91 -6.36 -1.58 18.02
C CYS A 91 -6.66 -0.13 18.42
N ARG A 92 -7.92 0.32 18.43
CA ARG A 92 -8.29 1.75 18.50
C ARG A 92 -7.65 2.56 19.64
N ASP A 93 -7.39 1.91 20.78
CA ASP A 93 -6.80 2.50 21.99
C ASP A 93 -5.30 2.20 22.15
N ALA A 94 -4.74 1.33 21.30
CA ALA A 94 -3.29 1.13 21.23
C ALA A 94 -2.60 2.42 20.76
N LEU A 95 -1.30 2.53 20.98
CA LEU A 95 -0.53 3.71 20.62
C LEU A 95 0.36 3.44 19.40
N THR A 96 0.47 4.44 18.52
CA THR A 96 1.41 4.49 17.40
C THR A 96 1.87 5.92 17.19
N CYS A 97 3.02 6.09 16.54
CA CYS A 97 3.57 7.40 16.17
C CYS A 97 3.56 7.63 14.66
N LYS A 98 3.04 6.68 13.86
CA LYS A 98 3.09 6.73 12.39
C LYS A 98 1.86 6.09 11.75
N GLU A 99 1.44 6.65 10.63
CA GLU A 99 0.40 6.08 9.76
C GLU A 99 0.93 5.07 8.73
N ASN A 100 2.20 5.21 8.30
CA ASN A 100 2.82 4.33 7.32
C ASN A 100 4.00 3.61 7.96
N TRP A 101 3.89 2.29 8.08
CA TRP A 101 4.84 1.44 8.78
C TRP A 101 5.84 0.76 7.84
N HIS A 102 5.74 0.93 6.52
CA HIS A 102 6.77 0.45 5.60
C HIS A 102 8.03 1.33 5.57
N LYS A 103 7.92 2.64 5.87
CA LYS A 103 9.03 3.58 5.68
C LYS A 103 9.08 4.69 6.74
N GLY A 104 10.25 5.31 6.88
CA GLY A 104 10.46 6.47 7.75
C GLY A 104 10.48 6.15 9.24
N TRP A 105 10.94 4.95 9.60
CA TRP A 105 11.30 4.60 10.99
C TRP A 105 12.74 5.01 11.28
N ASN A 106 13.06 5.25 12.56
CA ASN A 106 14.44 5.32 13.02
C ASN A 106 14.95 3.91 13.32
N TRP A 107 15.99 3.46 12.61
CA TRP A 107 16.59 2.12 12.74
C TRP A 107 17.96 2.12 13.43
N ALA A 108 18.40 3.23 14.03
CA ALA A 108 19.74 3.38 14.61
C ALA A 108 20.12 2.30 15.65
N THR A 109 19.12 1.66 16.27
CA THR A 109 19.32 0.59 17.26
C THR A 109 19.11 -0.83 16.70
N GLY A 110 19.06 -0.99 15.38
CA GLY A 110 18.76 -2.27 14.71
C GLY A 110 17.28 -2.67 14.72
N ARG A 111 16.42 -1.86 15.35
CA ARG A 111 14.95 -2.04 15.40
C ARG A 111 14.26 -0.71 15.15
N ASN A 112 13.04 -0.76 14.62
CA ASN A 112 12.26 0.44 14.37
C ASN A 112 11.88 1.14 15.68
N ARG A 113 12.17 2.44 15.70
CA ARG A 113 11.70 3.40 16.70
C ARG A 113 11.01 4.55 16.01
N CYS A 114 10.13 5.22 16.75
CA CYS A 114 9.50 6.45 16.28
C CYS A 114 10.57 7.44 15.78
N PRO A 115 10.34 8.09 14.62
CA PRO A 115 11.24 9.11 14.10
C PRO A 115 11.27 10.30 15.06
N TRP A 116 12.33 11.09 15.00
CA TRP A 116 12.52 12.24 15.88
C TRP A 116 11.34 13.21 15.78
N GLY A 117 10.82 13.63 16.93
CA GLY A 117 9.66 14.54 17.04
C GLY A 117 8.30 13.89 16.81
N ALA A 118 8.22 12.62 16.41
CA ALA A 118 6.94 11.93 16.29
C ALA A 118 6.39 11.52 17.66
N LEU A 119 5.19 11.99 17.98
CA LEU A 119 4.51 11.71 19.24
C LEU A 119 3.67 10.44 19.13
N CYS A 120 3.71 9.60 20.17
CA CYS A 120 2.80 8.48 20.31
C CYS A 120 1.38 8.98 20.58
N ARG A 121 0.43 8.50 19.80
CA ARG A 121 -1.00 8.85 19.87
C ARG A 121 -1.85 7.58 19.74
N PRO A 122 -3.10 7.60 20.24
CA PRO A 122 -4.05 6.52 20.00
C PRO A 122 -4.18 6.21 18.51
N PHE A 123 -4.28 4.93 18.17
CA PHE A 123 -4.52 4.45 16.81
C PHE A 123 -5.74 5.13 16.21
N SER A 124 -6.81 5.34 16.97
CA SER A 124 -8.00 6.06 16.52
C SER A 124 -7.75 7.51 16.10
N GLN A 125 -6.67 8.16 16.57
CA GLN A 125 -6.29 9.50 16.12
C GLN A 125 -5.42 9.45 14.85
N VAL A 126 -4.55 8.43 14.73
CA VAL A 126 -3.64 8.27 13.58
C VAL A 126 -4.36 7.62 12.38
N PHE A 127 -5.29 6.72 12.66
CA PHE A 127 -6.16 6.02 11.72
C PHE A 127 -7.63 6.27 12.12
N PRO A 128 -8.25 7.36 11.64
CA PRO A 128 -9.60 7.74 12.08
C PRO A 128 -10.71 6.73 11.76
N ARG A 129 -10.53 5.90 10.73
CA ARG A 129 -11.49 4.87 10.31
C ARG A 129 -10.78 3.55 10.03
N PRO A 130 -11.51 2.41 10.02
CA PRO A 130 -10.93 1.11 9.67
C PRO A 130 -10.16 1.11 8.34
N LYS A 131 -10.75 1.71 7.30
CA LYS A 131 -10.10 1.88 5.98
C LYS A 131 -8.75 2.58 6.08
N ASP A 132 -8.62 3.59 6.94
CA ASP A 132 -7.37 4.33 7.11
C ASP A 132 -6.27 3.42 7.66
N LEU A 133 -6.58 2.52 8.61
CA LEU A 133 -5.61 1.53 9.11
C LEU A 133 -5.19 0.56 8.01
N CYS A 134 -6.15 -0.19 7.46
CA CYS A 134 -5.85 -1.33 6.57
C CYS A 134 -5.16 -0.89 5.28
N GLU A 135 -5.49 0.29 4.74
CA GLU A 135 -4.88 0.80 3.51
C GLU A 135 -3.54 1.50 3.77
N LYS A 136 -3.37 2.25 4.86
CA LYS A 136 -2.17 3.10 5.03
C LYS A 136 -1.02 2.41 5.75
N VAL A 137 -1.32 1.54 6.73
CA VAL A 137 -0.29 0.95 7.60
C VAL A 137 0.82 0.27 6.80
N TRP A 138 0.44 -0.47 5.76
CA TRP A 138 1.36 -1.14 4.84
C TRP A 138 1.39 -0.52 3.44
N SER A 139 1.28 0.80 3.32
CA SER A 139 1.40 1.52 2.02
C SER A 139 0.60 0.85 0.90
N SER A 140 -0.71 0.72 1.07
CA SER A 140 -1.65 0.17 0.10
C SER A 140 -1.46 -1.32 -0.23
N SER A 141 -0.82 -2.11 0.64
CA SER A 141 -0.84 -3.58 0.51
C SER A 141 -2.28 -4.11 0.44
N PHE A 142 -3.16 -3.60 1.32
CA PHE A 142 -4.59 -3.86 1.26
C PHE A 142 -5.37 -2.67 0.73
N ARG A 143 -6.55 -2.98 0.21
CA ARG A 143 -7.65 -2.06 -0.09
C ARG A 143 -8.86 -2.52 0.69
N TYR A 144 -9.54 -1.61 1.37
CA TYR A 144 -10.77 -1.93 2.08
C TYR A 144 -11.86 -2.34 1.08
N SER A 145 -12.48 -3.50 1.28
CA SER A 145 -13.64 -3.95 0.52
C SER A 145 -14.92 -3.75 1.33
N PRO A 146 -16.02 -3.28 0.73
CA PRO A 146 -17.33 -3.29 1.39
C PRO A 146 -17.96 -4.68 1.45
N GLU A 147 -17.40 -5.66 0.74
CA GLU A 147 -17.89 -7.03 0.67
C GLU A 147 -17.71 -7.75 2.02
N PRO A 148 -18.73 -8.49 2.49
CA PRO A 148 -18.64 -9.23 3.74
C PRO A 148 -17.77 -10.49 3.58
N ARG A 149 -17.26 -11.01 4.70
CA ARG A 149 -16.70 -12.37 4.78
C ARG A 149 -17.66 -13.39 4.14
N GLY A 150 -17.10 -14.38 3.45
CA GLY A 150 -17.87 -15.44 2.77
C GLY A 150 -18.47 -15.05 1.42
N SER A 151 -18.44 -13.78 1.02
CA SER A 151 -18.95 -13.32 -0.29
C SER A 151 -18.25 -13.93 -1.51
N GLY A 152 -17.03 -14.45 -1.34
CA GLY A 152 -16.15 -14.85 -2.43
C GLY A 152 -15.57 -13.66 -3.22
N ARG A 153 -15.72 -12.43 -2.71
CA ARG A 153 -15.28 -11.19 -3.37
C ARG A 153 -14.21 -10.41 -2.61
N CYS A 154 -13.83 -10.86 -1.41
CA CYS A 154 -12.78 -10.24 -0.61
C CYS A 154 -11.92 -11.31 0.07
N ILE A 155 -10.66 -10.98 0.32
CA ILE A 155 -9.71 -11.82 1.04
C ILE A 155 -10.01 -11.74 2.54
N GLN A 156 -10.07 -12.91 3.16
CA GLN A 156 -10.21 -13.09 4.59
C GLN A 156 -8.84 -13.38 5.20
N MET A 157 -8.49 -12.63 6.23
CA MET A 157 -7.29 -12.84 7.04
C MET A 157 -7.57 -13.87 8.14
N TRP A 158 -8.81 -13.90 8.64
CA TRP A 158 -9.32 -14.88 9.60
C TRP A 158 -10.33 -15.83 8.94
N PHE A 159 -10.09 -17.14 9.06
CA PHE A 159 -11.03 -18.17 8.60
C PHE A 159 -10.84 -19.47 9.39
N ASP A 160 -11.88 -20.29 9.44
CA ASP A 160 -11.83 -21.63 10.03
C ASP A 160 -11.29 -22.64 8.99
N PRO A 161 -10.10 -23.23 9.21
CA PRO A 161 -9.54 -24.19 8.27
C PRO A 161 -10.37 -25.47 8.13
N ALA A 162 -11.23 -25.81 9.11
CA ALA A 162 -12.13 -26.96 8.98
C ALA A 162 -13.18 -26.78 7.87
N GLN A 163 -13.46 -25.53 7.47
CA GLN A 163 -14.37 -25.19 6.37
C GLN A 163 -13.63 -24.93 5.05
N GLY A 164 -12.32 -25.18 5.03
CA GLY A 164 -11.45 -24.90 3.89
C GLY A 164 -11.04 -23.42 3.79
N ASN A 165 -10.07 -23.14 2.93
CA ASN A 165 -9.56 -21.79 2.72
C ASN A 165 -10.47 -21.02 1.73
N PRO A 166 -11.22 -19.98 2.19
CA PRO A 166 -12.16 -19.25 1.33
C PRO A 166 -11.45 -18.42 0.26
N ASN A 167 -10.17 -18.07 0.45
CA ASN A 167 -9.41 -17.21 -0.46
C ASN A 167 -9.10 -17.90 -1.79
N VAL A 168 -9.22 -19.23 -1.88
CA VAL A 168 -9.06 -19.96 -3.14
C VAL A 168 -10.09 -19.50 -4.18
N ALA A 169 -11.36 -19.36 -3.78
CA ALA A 169 -12.43 -18.90 -4.68
C ALA A 169 -12.24 -17.43 -5.08
N VAL A 170 -11.84 -16.60 -4.12
CA VAL A 170 -11.59 -15.15 -4.32
C VAL A 170 -10.45 -14.95 -5.33
N ALA A 171 -9.33 -15.65 -5.16
CA ALA A 171 -8.19 -15.55 -6.06
C ALA A 171 -8.55 -15.98 -7.49
N LYS A 172 -9.30 -17.08 -7.64
CA LYS A 172 -9.78 -17.55 -8.94
C LYS A 172 -10.69 -16.52 -9.62
N PHE A 173 -11.60 -15.89 -8.87
CA PHE A 173 -12.48 -14.86 -9.41
C PHE A 173 -11.69 -13.67 -9.97
N TYR A 174 -10.76 -13.10 -9.20
CA TYR A 174 -9.99 -11.95 -9.65
C TYR A 174 -8.97 -12.28 -10.75
N ALA A 175 -8.40 -13.49 -10.74
CA ALA A 175 -7.55 -13.97 -11.83
C ALA A 175 -8.34 -14.10 -13.14
N GLY A 176 -9.57 -14.63 -13.08
CA GLY A 176 -10.46 -14.73 -14.24
C GLY A 176 -10.82 -13.36 -14.82
N ARG A 177 -11.16 -12.39 -13.96
CA ARG A 177 -11.52 -11.04 -14.38
C ARG A 177 -10.37 -10.30 -15.09
N ARG A 178 -9.14 -10.47 -14.61
CA ARG A 178 -7.94 -9.92 -15.29
C ARG A 178 -7.73 -10.50 -16.68
N ARG A 179 -7.96 -11.81 -16.86
CA ARG A 179 -7.85 -12.46 -18.17
C ARG A 179 -8.93 -12.01 -19.16
N SER A 180 -10.14 -11.70 -18.67
CA SER A 180 -11.25 -11.22 -19.50
C SER A 180 -11.21 -9.72 -19.81
N SER A 181 -10.26 -8.97 -19.26
CA SER A 181 -10.11 -7.52 -19.49
C SER A 181 -8.65 -7.16 -19.83
N PRO A 182 -8.18 -7.45 -21.05
CA PRO A 182 -6.82 -7.12 -21.49
C PRO A 182 -6.71 -5.66 -21.99
N ALA A 183 -7.20 -4.69 -21.21
CA ALA A 183 -7.07 -3.27 -21.55
C ALA A 183 -7.07 -2.42 -20.29
N GLN A 184 -5.86 -2.04 -19.84
CA GLN A 184 -5.49 -0.72 -19.29
C GLN A 184 -4.06 -0.82 -18.73
N GLU A 185 -3.11 -1.12 -19.62
CA GLU A 185 -1.77 -0.52 -19.55
C GLU A 185 -1.76 0.50 -20.69
N GLU A 186 -2.23 1.72 -20.42
CA GLU A 186 -1.86 2.88 -21.24
C GLU A 186 -0.44 3.26 -20.84
N GLU A 187 0.53 2.67 -21.53
CA GLU A 187 1.85 3.26 -21.67
C GLU A 187 1.70 4.36 -22.72
N GLU A 188 1.66 5.60 -22.25
CA GLU A 188 1.57 6.81 -23.07
C GLU A 188 2.87 6.97 -23.88
N ALA A 189 2.91 6.36 -25.07
CA ALA A 189 3.91 6.66 -26.08
C ALA A 189 3.60 8.04 -26.69
N PRO A 190 4.60 8.92 -26.91
CA PRO A 190 4.36 10.25 -27.46
C PRO A 190 3.87 10.12 -28.90
N GLY A 191 2.65 10.59 -29.14
CA GLY A 191 1.98 10.54 -30.43
C GLY A 191 2.81 11.21 -31.53
N SER A 192 3.06 10.47 -32.60
CA SER A 192 3.52 11.00 -33.88
C SER A 192 2.34 11.63 -34.61
N ASP A 193 2.38 12.95 -34.80
CA ASP A 193 1.43 13.72 -35.58
C ASP A 193 1.32 13.23 -37.04
N PRO A 194 0.11 13.20 -37.65
CA PRO A 194 -0.04 12.83 -39.03
C PRO A 194 0.42 13.97 -39.95
N ALA A 195 1.18 13.59 -40.98
CA ALA A 195 1.77 14.44 -41.99
C ALA A 195 0.79 15.46 -42.60
N VAL A 196 0.98 16.73 -42.26
CA VAL A 196 0.49 17.85 -43.05
C VAL A 196 1.41 18.01 -44.25
N ARG A 197 0.86 17.82 -45.46
CA ARG A 197 1.54 18.03 -46.74
C ARG A 197 2.06 19.48 -46.81
N ALA A 198 3.38 19.63 -46.83
CA ALA A 198 4.04 20.90 -47.08
C ALA A 198 3.85 21.33 -48.55
N LEU A 199 3.30 22.53 -48.75
CA LEU A 199 3.40 23.31 -49.99
C LEU A 199 4.19 24.59 -49.66
N PRO A 200 5.07 25.06 -50.56
CA PRO A 200 6.11 26.01 -50.23
C PRO A 200 5.60 27.46 -50.13
N TRP A 201 6.13 28.20 -49.16
CA TRP A 201 5.90 29.63 -48.93
C TRP A 201 6.34 30.50 -50.13
N PRO A 202 5.63 31.61 -50.38
CA PRO A 202 6.34 32.88 -50.43
C PRO A 202 5.68 34.01 -49.63
N VAL A 203 6.57 34.78 -48.97
CA VAL A 203 6.54 36.22 -48.72
C VAL A 203 5.48 36.77 -47.74
N LEU A 204 5.95 37.04 -46.52
CA LEU A 204 5.27 37.88 -45.51
C LEU A 204 5.14 39.33 -46.00
N LEU A 205 3.93 39.86 -45.88
CA LEU A 205 3.57 41.26 -46.04
C LEU A 205 3.95 42.09 -44.81
N LEU A 206 4.50 43.28 -45.09
CA LEU A 206 4.77 44.40 -44.20
C LEU A 206 3.48 44.99 -43.58
N LEU A 207 3.56 45.53 -42.36
CA LEU A 207 3.16 46.91 -42.02
C LEU A 207 3.43 47.25 -40.52
N PRO A 208 3.68 48.53 -40.17
CA PRO A 208 4.47 48.95 -39.01
C PRO A 208 3.65 49.42 -37.79
N LEU A 209 4.23 49.26 -36.59
CA LEU A 209 3.77 49.91 -35.36
C LEU A 209 4.32 51.33 -35.28
N ALA A 210 3.42 52.30 -35.21
CA ALA A 210 3.75 53.69 -34.91
C ALA A 210 3.13 54.11 -33.55
N LEU A 211 4.05 54.46 -32.65
CA LEU A 211 4.08 55.71 -31.87
C LEU A 211 3.25 55.85 -30.57
N LEU A 212 3.92 56.56 -29.63
CA LEU A 212 3.44 57.36 -28.47
C LEU A 212 3.46 56.64 -27.11
N LEU A 213 4.08 57.11 -26.00
CA LEU A 213 4.65 58.40 -25.54
C LEU A 213 5.50 58.09 -24.27
N LEU A 214 6.78 58.49 -24.20
CA LEU A 214 7.37 59.59 -23.38
C LEU A 214 7.68 59.28 -21.88
N PRO A 215 8.65 60.00 -21.24
CA PRO A 215 9.79 59.38 -20.54
C PRO A 215 10.08 59.96 -19.12
N ALA A 216 11.29 59.64 -18.63
CA ALA A 216 12.05 60.20 -17.49
C ALA A 216 11.76 59.55 -16.11
N GLY A 217 12.74 59.10 -15.33
CA GLY A 217 14.19 59.16 -15.47
C GLY A 217 14.92 58.59 -14.24
N ALA A 218 16.22 58.88 -14.18
CA ALA A 218 17.15 58.83 -13.04
C ALA A 218 17.77 57.49 -12.60
N GLY A 219 19.10 57.41 -12.72
CA GLY A 219 19.96 57.06 -11.58
C GLY A 219 21.09 56.05 -11.78
N GLY A 220 22.35 56.52 -11.74
CA GLY A 220 23.58 55.77 -11.38
C GLY A 220 24.36 55.17 -12.56
N SER A 221 25.69 55.29 -12.69
CA SER A 221 26.76 55.54 -11.72
C SER A 221 28.03 56.00 -12.45
N GLY A 222 28.76 56.95 -11.88
CA GLY A 222 30.07 57.44 -12.31
C GLY A 222 30.52 58.59 -11.44
#